data_AF-A0A6J0PAZ2-F1
#
_entry.id   AF-A0A6J0PAZ2-F1
#
_cell.length_a   1.000
_cell.length_b   1.000
_cell.length_c   1.000
_cell.angle_alpha   90.00
_cell.angle_beta   90.00
_cell.angle_gamma   90.00
#
_symmetry.space_group_name_H-M   'P 1'
#
loop_
_entity.id
_entity.type
_entity.pdbx_description
1 polymer ?
#
loop_
_entity_poly.entity_id
_entity_poly.type
_entity_poly.pdbx_seq_one_letter_code
_entity_poly.pdbx_strand_id
1 'polypeptide(L)'
;MQKAMEEVLCIYYTIELLRMLEILHSVGIIHGDFKPDNLLVRYAREDLTEDTFSSRTGPWRDQGLCLVDWGKGIDLSLFPAGVEFHGDCRTSGFRCVEMQESRTWTYQVDTYGLCVIVHMMLHGSYMSIEKKVKPDGSHHYQPKSPFKRYWNVDLWKNLFSALLNVQSNGSDVPLLQSLRRSFEEYIGRNQQLINKLKHLLVKQKASLCSA
;
A
#
# COMPACT_ATOMS: atom_id res chain seq x y z
N MET A 1 22.46 2.54 1.84
CA MET A 1 21.34 1.73 2.38
C MET A 1 20.35 2.70 3.02
N GLN A 2 19.13 2.81 2.51
CA GLN A 2 18.13 3.72 3.07
C GLN A 2 17.68 3.18 4.43
N LYS A 3 17.52 4.06 5.42
CA LYS A 3 17.14 3.66 6.78
C LYS A 3 15.70 3.15 6.78
N ALA A 4 15.47 1.92 7.25
CA ALA A 4 14.13 1.36 7.42
C ALA A 4 13.28 2.25 8.33
N MET A 5 12.00 2.41 7.98
CA MET A 5 11.05 3.23 8.70
C MET A 5 10.55 2.51 9.97
N GLU A 6 10.17 3.29 10.98
CA GLU A 6 9.51 2.75 12.19
C GLU A 6 8.15 2.15 11.80
N GLU A 7 7.86 0.94 12.29
CA GLU A 7 6.68 0.17 11.87
C GLU A 7 5.36 0.95 12.01
N VAL A 8 5.21 1.73 13.08
CA VAL A 8 4.00 2.55 13.31
C VAL A 8 3.78 3.55 12.18
N LEU A 9 4.85 4.13 11.64
CA LEU A 9 4.78 5.04 10.51
C LEU A 9 4.51 4.28 9.20
N CYS A 10 5.06 3.07 9.04
CA CYS A 10 4.71 2.17 7.93
C CYS A 10 3.23 1.80 7.94
N ILE A 11 2.65 1.49 9.11
CA ILE A 11 1.22 1.18 9.28
C ILE A 11 0.37 2.36 8.84
N TYR A 12 0.71 3.56 9.32
CA TYR A 12 -0.01 4.78 8.96
C TYR A 12 -0.02 4.99 7.43
N TYR A 13 1.14 4.91 6.79
CA TYR A 13 1.21 5.07 5.33
C TYR A 13 0.55 3.91 4.58
N THR A 14 0.58 2.70 5.12
CA THR A 14 -0.16 1.56 4.52
C THR A 14 -1.67 1.81 4.53
N ILE A 15 -2.22 2.38 5.61
CA ILE A 15 -3.64 2.78 5.69
C ILE A 15 -3.96 3.82 4.61
N GLU A 16 -3.08 4.81 4.40
CA GLU A 16 -3.26 5.83 3.34
C GLU A 16 -3.27 5.21 1.95
N LEU A 17 -2.31 4.33 1.65
CA LEU A 17 -2.20 3.65 0.35
C LEU A 17 -3.41 2.76 0.07
N LEU A 18 -3.84 1.97 1.06
CA LEU A 18 -5.03 1.13 0.94
C LEU A 18 -6.29 1.97 0.69
N ARG A 19 -6.45 3.09 1.41
CA ARG A 19 -7.58 4.01 1.20
C ARG A 19 -7.57 4.62 -0.20
N MET A 20 -6.40 5.00 -0.73
CA MET A 20 -6.27 5.52 -2.09
C MET A 20 -6.75 4.49 -3.12
N LEU A 21 -6.22 3.27 -3.07
CA LEU A 21 -6.61 2.23 -4.02
C LEU A 21 -8.07 1.81 -3.85
N GLU A 22 -8.59 1.72 -2.62
CA GLU A 22 -10.02 1.46 -2.37
C GLU A 22 -10.90 2.48 -3.10
N ILE A 23 -10.57 3.77 -3.01
CA ILE A 23 -11.32 4.85 -3.67
C ILE A 23 -11.19 4.73 -5.20
N LEU A 24 -9.97 4.63 -5.74
CA LEU A 24 -9.76 4.59 -7.19
C LEU A 24 -10.43 3.38 -7.83
N HIS A 25 -10.24 2.20 -7.25
CA HIS A 25 -10.78 0.97 -7.81
C HIS A 25 -12.30 0.92 -7.69
N SER A 26 -12.89 1.54 -6.66
CA SER A 26 -14.35 1.66 -6.51
C SER A 26 -15.03 2.44 -7.63
N VAL A 27 -14.29 3.32 -8.30
CA VAL A 27 -14.77 4.10 -9.46
C VAL A 27 -14.17 3.64 -10.79
N GLY A 28 -13.51 2.47 -10.81
CA GLY A 28 -12.98 1.89 -12.05
C GLY A 28 -11.71 2.56 -12.58
N ILE A 29 -10.95 3.26 -11.73
CA ILE A 29 -9.69 3.89 -12.12
C ILE A 29 -8.52 3.00 -11.66
N ILE A 30 -7.61 2.71 -12.58
CA ILE A 30 -6.29 2.12 -12.30
C ILE A 30 -5.25 3.24 -12.48
N HIS A 31 -4.35 3.42 -11.52
CA HIS A 31 -3.26 4.39 -11.62
C HIS A 31 -2.17 3.93 -12.61
N GLY A 32 -1.80 2.65 -12.59
CA GLY A 32 -0.90 2.02 -13.56
C GLY A 32 0.59 2.29 -13.35
N ASP A 33 0.94 3.27 -12.51
CA ASP A 33 2.32 3.61 -12.11
C ASP A 33 2.45 3.84 -10.58
N PHE A 34 1.79 3.01 -9.77
CA PHE A 34 1.70 3.21 -8.31
C PHE A 34 3.03 2.91 -7.60
N LYS A 35 3.82 3.96 -7.33
CA LYS A 35 5.20 3.87 -6.79
C LYS A 35 5.56 5.05 -5.87
N PRO A 36 6.64 4.95 -5.07
CA PRO A 36 7.04 6.00 -4.12
C PRO A 36 7.23 7.38 -4.74
N ASP A 37 7.78 7.47 -5.95
CA ASP A 37 8.05 8.75 -6.64
C ASP A 37 6.77 9.54 -6.95
N ASN A 38 5.64 8.85 -7.05
CA ASN A 38 4.33 9.42 -7.36
C ASN A 38 3.51 9.72 -6.09
N LEU A 39 4.13 9.65 -4.91
CA LEU A 39 3.49 9.92 -3.62
C LEU A 39 4.11 11.15 -2.95
N LEU A 40 3.31 12.22 -2.86
CA LEU A 40 3.69 13.41 -2.11
C LEU A 40 3.23 13.29 -0.66
N VAL A 41 4.09 13.67 0.28
CA VAL A 41 3.73 13.74 1.70
C VAL A 41 3.03 15.08 1.97
N ARG A 42 1.85 15.02 2.57
CA ARG A 42 1.10 16.20 3.02
C ARG A 42 1.17 16.31 4.55
N TYR A 43 1.41 17.53 5.01
CA TYR A 43 1.43 17.85 6.43
C TYR A 43 0.28 18.78 6.79
N ALA A 44 -0.41 18.46 7.88
CA ALA A 44 -1.37 19.37 8.47
C ALA A 44 -0.68 20.67 8.90
N ARG A 45 -1.44 21.77 8.83
CA ARG A 45 -1.00 23.09 9.33
C ARG A 45 -1.06 23.15 10.85
N GLU A 46 -2.11 22.57 11.41
CA GLU A 46 -2.39 22.49 12.84
C GLU A 46 -1.84 21.18 13.45
N ASP A 47 -1.74 21.16 14.78
CA ASP A 47 -1.26 19.99 15.51
C ASP A 47 -2.28 18.83 15.47
N LEU A 48 -1.77 17.63 15.29
CA LEU A 48 -2.58 16.41 15.24
C LEU A 48 -3.12 16.07 16.62
N THR A 49 -4.44 15.96 16.76
CA THR A 49 -5.08 15.56 18.02
C THR A 49 -5.38 14.06 18.04
N GLU A 50 -5.37 13.46 19.21
CA GLU A 50 -5.57 12.01 19.33
C GLU A 50 -7.00 11.56 19.02
N ASP A 51 -7.98 12.30 19.54
CA ASP A 51 -9.40 11.94 19.50
C ASP A 51 -9.98 11.93 18.07
N THR A 52 -9.31 12.61 17.14
CA THR A 52 -9.77 12.75 15.76
C THR A 52 -9.05 11.84 14.76
N PHE A 53 -8.09 11.02 15.22
CA PHE A 53 -7.34 10.11 14.36
C PHE A 53 -8.25 9.10 13.67
N SER A 54 -9.09 8.40 14.46
CA SER A 54 -9.96 7.33 13.95
C SER A 54 -11.05 7.86 13.02
N SER A 55 -11.57 9.07 13.29
CA SER A 55 -12.59 9.71 12.45
C SER A 55 -12.00 10.43 11.24
N ARG A 56 -10.66 10.58 11.16
CA ARG A 56 -9.95 11.33 10.12
C ARG A 56 -10.52 12.73 9.91
N THR A 57 -10.95 13.35 11.00
CA THR A 57 -11.48 14.70 11.02
C THR A 57 -10.42 15.71 11.44
N GLY A 58 -10.71 17.00 11.25
CA GLY A 58 -9.80 18.08 11.60
C GLY A 58 -8.44 17.95 10.90
N PRO A 59 -7.32 18.18 11.61
CA PRO A 59 -5.97 18.17 11.03
C PRO A 59 -5.59 16.87 10.32
N TRP A 60 -6.15 15.71 10.73
CA TRP A 60 -5.89 14.42 10.08
C TRP A 60 -6.45 14.29 8.66
N ARG A 61 -7.35 15.19 8.26
CA ARG A 61 -7.82 15.27 6.89
C ARG A 61 -6.73 15.78 5.94
N ASP A 62 -5.93 16.72 6.41
CA ASP A 62 -4.89 17.39 5.62
C ASP A 62 -3.53 16.69 5.74
N GLN A 63 -3.32 15.91 6.80
CA GLN A 63 -2.16 15.03 6.98
C GLN A 63 -2.29 13.74 6.15
N GLY A 64 -1.21 13.29 5.50
CA GLY A 64 -1.19 12.00 4.80
C GLY A 64 -0.39 12.00 3.51
N LEU A 65 -0.91 11.30 2.51
CA LEU A 65 -0.29 11.18 1.19
C LEU A 65 -1.18 11.76 0.10
N CYS A 66 -0.57 12.26 -0.97
CA CYS A 66 -1.22 12.66 -2.21
C CYS A 66 -0.62 11.86 -3.37
N LEU A 67 -1.46 11.16 -4.12
CA LEU A 67 -1.06 10.49 -5.36
C LEU A 67 -1.04 11.51 -6.51
N VAL A 68 -0.01 11.44 -7.35
CA VAL A 68 0.18 12.29 -8.53
C VAL A 68 0.63 11.45 -9.73
N ASP A 69 0.80 12.09 -10.89
CA ASP A 69 1.25 11.47 -12.15
C ASP A 69 0.28 10.40 -12.71
N TRP A 70 -0.75 10.89 -13.39
CA TRP A 70 -1.77 10.07 -14.06
C TRP A 70 -1.38 9.68 -15.50
N GLY A 71 -0.11 9.81 -15.89
CA GLY A 71 0.34 9.57 -17.27
C GLY A 71 0.11 8.13 -17.77
N LYS A 72 -0.04 7.16 -16.85
CA LYS A 72 -0.39 5.76 -17.15
C LYS A 72 -1.76 5.34 -16.60
N GLY A 73 -2.58 6.32 -16.18
CA GLY A 73 -3.90 6.05 -15.63
C GLY A 73 -4.82 5.40 -16.67
N ILE A 74 -5.64 4.46 -16.22
CA ILE A 74 -6.61 3.75 -17.06
C ILE A 74 -8.00 3.94 -16.44
N ASP A 75 -8.92 4.45 -17.24
CA ASP A 75 -10.34 4.52 -16.91
C ASP A 75 -11.06 3.30 -17.51
N LEU A 76 -11.46 2.36 -16.66
CA LEU A 76 -12.13 1.12 -17.07
C LEU A 76 -13.53 1.38 -17.64
N SER A 77 -14.16 2.52 -17.37
CA SER A 77 -15.47 2.86 -17.93
C SER A 77 -15.43 3.06 -19.45
N LEU A 78 -14.25 3.28 -20.02
CA LEU A 78 -14.01 3.41 -21.46
C LEU A 78 -13.84 2.06 -22.17
N PHE A 79 -13.90 0.94 -21.45
CA PHE A 79 -13.69 -0.40 -21.97
C PHE A 79 -14.91 -1.31 -21.70
N PRO A 80 -15.05 -2.43 -22.43
CA PRO A 80 -16.06 -3.43 -22.12
C PRO A 80 -15.90 -3.99 -20.70
N ALA A 81 -17.03 -4.38 -20.09
CA ALA A 81 -17.01 -5.03 -18.79
C ALA A 81 -16.17 -6.31 -18.81
N GLY A 82 -15.32 -6.48 -17.79
CA GLY A 82 -14.40 -7.61 -17.69
C GLY A 82 -13.16 -7.52 -18.57
N VAL A 83 -12.83 -6.33 -19.10
CA VAL A 83 -11.56 -6.11 -19.80
C VAL A 83 -10.38 -6.49 -18.90
N GLU A 84 -9.38 -7.13 -19.49
CA GLU A 84 -8.07 -7.33 -18.88
C GLU A 84 -6.99 -6.84 -19.84
N PHE A 85 -5.87 -6.39 -19.29
CA PHE A 85 -4.77 -5.83 -20.06
C PHE A 85 -3.60 -6.81 -20.14
N HIS A 86 -2.88 -6.75 -21.25
CA HIS A 86 -1.58 -7.37 -21.42
C HIS A 86 -0.56 -6.28 -21.74
N GLY A 87 0.57 -6.30 -21.03
CA GLY A 87 1.60 -5.26 -21.19
C GLY A 87 2.52 -5.17 -19.99
N ASP A 88 3.58 -4.38 -20.15
CA ASP A 88 4.63 -4.18 -19.15
C ASP A 88 4.67 -2.70 -18.73
N CYS A 89 4.68 -2.43 -17.42
CA CYS A 89 4.81 -1.06 -16.90
C CYS A 89 6.20 -0.44 -17.15
N ARG A 90 7.17 -1.24 -17.65
CA ARG A 90 8.57 -0.92 -17.97
C ARG A 90 9.42 -0.46 -16.79
N THR A 91 8.89 -0.53 -15.58
CA THR A 91 9.61 -0.23 -14.35
C THR A 91 9.91 -1.55 -13.64
N SER A 92 11.15 -2.03 -13.77
CA SER A 92 11.55 -3.41 -13.43
C SER A 92 11.10 -3.88 -12.03
N GLY A 93 11.18 -3.00 -11.02
CA GLY A 93 10.78 -3.31 -9.63
C GLY A 93 9.27 -3.31 -9.36
N PHE A 94 8.44 -2.81 -10.30
CA PHE A 94 6.99 -2.63 -10.15
C PHE A 94 6.18 -3.48 -11.13
N ARG A 95 6.83 -4.44 -11.80
CA ARG A 95 6.15 -5.43 -12.65
C ARG A 95 5.35 -6.37 -11.75
N CYS A 96 4.03 -6.39 -11.84
CA CYS A 96 3.21 -7.29 -11.03
C CYS A 96 3.44 -8.76 -11.40
N VAL A 97 2.94 -9.68 -10.59
CA VAL A 97 3.12 -11.13 -10.79
C VAL A 97 2.66 -11.55 -12.18
N GLU A 98 1.51 -11.04 -12.62
CA GLU A 98 0.92 -11.31 -13.92
C GLU A 98 1.84 -10.85 -15.04
N MET A 99 2.42 -9.64 -14.94
CA MET A 99 3.39 -9.15 -15.92
C MET A 99 4.66 -10.01 -15.96
N GLN A 100 5.14 -10.48 -14.80
CA GLN A 100 6.31 -11.35 -14.71
C GLN A 100 6.07 -12.72 -15.36
N GLU A 101 4.83 -13.22 -15.30
CA GLU A 101 4.42 -14.51 -15.87
C GLU A 101 3.71 -14.39 -17.22
N SER A 102 3.72 -13.21 -17.86
CA SER A 102 3.06 -12.95 -19.15
C SER A 102 1.55 -13.25 -19.16
N ARG A 103 0.88 -13.03 -18.02
CA ARG A 103 -0.57 -13.13 -17.84
C ARG A 103 -1.24 -11.77 -18.00
N THR A 104 -2.56 -11.79 -18.17
CA THR A 104 -3.39 -10.60 -18.15
C THR A 104 -3.58 -10.06 -16.73
N TRP A 105 -3.84 -8.76 -16.61
CA TRP A 105 -3.99 -8.05 -15.34
C TRP A 105 -4.99 -6.90 -15.43
N THR A 106 -5.52 -6.49 -14.28
CA THR A 106 -6.35 -5.29 -14.10
C THR A 106 -5.83 -4.49 -12.89
N TYR A 107 -6.51 -4.55 -11.75
CA TYR A 107 -6.14 -3.83 -10.53
C TYR A 107 -4.83 -4.35 -9.87
N GLN A 108 -4.33 -5.52 -10.29
CA GLN A 108 -3.09 -6.13 -9.79
C GLN A 108 -1.87 -5.23 -9.93
N VAL A 109 -1.83 -4.39 -10.97
CA VAL A 109 -0.67 -3.49 -11.19
C VAL A 109 -0.49 -2.53 -10.02
N ASP A 110 -1.59 -1.98 -9.48
CA ASP A 110 -1.55 -1.01 -8.40
C ASP A 110 -1.39 -1.69 -7.04
N THR A 111 -2.09 -2.81 -6.81
CA THR A 111 -1.97 -3.55 -5.53
C THR A 111 -0.58 -4.16 -5.36
N TYR A 112 0.06 -4.61 -6.45
CA TYR A 112 1.47 -5.00 -6.41
C TYR A 112 2.38 -3.80 -6.10
N GLY A 113 2.13 -2.64 -6.72
CA GLY A 113 2.85 -1.40 -6.40
C GLY A 113 2.78 -1.03 -4.92
N LEU A 114 1.59 -1.16 -4.31
CA LEU A 114 1.39 -0.99 -2.87
C LEU A 114 2.28 -1.97 -2.08
N CYS A 115 2.32 -3.26 -2.43
CA CYS A 115 3.20 -4.22 -1.77
C CYS A 115 4.68 -3.82 -1.87
N VAL A 116 5.14 -3.35 -3.03
CA VAL A 116 6.51 -2.88 -3.22
C VAL A 116 6.80 -1.68 -2.30
N ILE A 117 5.90 -0.68 -2.25
CA ILE A 117 6.05 0.50 -1.38
C ILE A 117 6.13 0.09 0.09
N VAL A 118 5.22 -0.78 0.55
CA VAL A 118 5.19 -1.25 1.93
C VAL A 118 6.47 -2.01 2.29
N HIS A 119 6.93 -2.89 1.40
CA HIS A 119 8.21 -3.59 1.59
C HIS A 119 9.37 -2.61 1.71
N MET A 120 9.45 -1.62 0.81
CA MET A 120 10.49 -0.59 0.86
C MET A 120 10.46 0.21 2.16
N MET A 121 9.29 0.54 2.70
CA MET A 121 9.18 1.21 4.01
C MET A 121 9.72 0.32 5.14
N LEU A 122 9.37 -0.97 5.15
CA LEU A 122 9.76 -1.92 6.19
C LEU A 122 11.25 -2.33 6.13
N HIS A 123 11.77 -2.54 4.92
CA HIS A 123 13.07 -3.18 4.71
C HIS A 123 14.14 -2.26 4.10
N GLY A 124 13.76 -1.09 3.56
CA GLY A 124 14.69 -0.15 2.92
C GLY A 124 15.29 -0.66 1.61
N SER A 125 14.67 -1.66 0.98
CA SER A 125 15.08 -2.27 -0.28
C SER A 125 13.87 -2.63 -1.13
N TYR A 126 14.06 -2.83 -2.42
CA TYR A 126 13.01 -3.34 -3.30
C TYR A 126 12.52 -4.73 -2.88
N MET A 127 11.23 -4.99 -3.10
CA MET A 127 10.61 -6.28 -2.84
C MET A 127 11.12 -7.34 -3.82
N SER A 128 11.50 -8.51 -3.29
CA SER A 128 11.69 -9.73 -4.07
C SER A 128 10.72 -10.79 -3.55
N ILE A 129 10.02 -11.44 -4.47
CA ILE A 129 9.02 -12.47 -4.15
C ILE A 129 9.56 -13.88 -4.45
N GLU A 130 8.99 -14.87 -3.78
CA GLU A 130 9.14 -16.29 -4.06
C GLU A 130 7.77 -16.93 -4.32
N LYS A 131 7.74 -17.91 -5.23
CA LYS A 131 6.58 -18.75 -5.52
C LYS A 131 6.72 -20.04 -4.72
N LYS A 132 5.86 -20.23 -3.72
CA LYS A 132 5.82 -21.44 -2.90
C LYS A 132 4.71 -22.36 -3.38
N VAL A 133 5.06 -23.62 -3.62
CA VAL A 133 4.10 -24.67 -3.98
C VAL A 133 3.55 -25.28 -2.70
N LYS A 134 2.23 -25.30 -2.57
CA LYS A 134 1.51 -25.95 -1.47
C LYS A 134 1.37 -27.45 -1.76
N PRO A 135 1.11 -28.29 -0.73
CA PRO A 135 0.96 -29.73 -0.90
C PRO A 135 -0.16 -30.15 -1.86
N ASP A 136 -1.17 -29.30 -2.04
CA ASP A 136 -2.30 -29.50 -2.97
C ASP A 136 -1.96 -29.16 -4.43
N GLY A 137 -0.71 -28.79 -4.73
CA GLY A 137 -0.26 -28.37 -6.06
C GLY A 137 -0.59 -26.91 -6.41
N SER A 138 -1.35 -26.19 -5.58
CA SER A 138 -1.52 -24.75 -5.72
C SER A 138 -0.24 -24.01 -5.36
N HIS A 139 -0.14 -22.75 -5.73
CA HIS A 139 1.02 -21.91 -5.40
C HIS A 139 0.58 -20.63 -4.71
N HIS A 140 1.49 -20.04 -3.93
CA HIS A 140 1.34 -18.71 -3.36
C HIS A 140 2.62 -17.90 -3.49
N TYR A 141 2.46 -16.61 -3.78
CA TYR A 141 3.53 -15.64 -3.78
C TYR A 141 3.65 -15.00 -2.41
N GLN A 142 4.89 -14.80 -1.96
CA GLN A 142 5.20 -14.07 -0.74
C GLN A 142 6.55 -13.36 -0.85
N PRO A 143 6.79 -12.28 -0.08
CA PRO A 143 8.11 -11.67 0.00
C PRO A 143 9.16 -12.64 0.57
N LYS A 144 10.39 -12.58 0.04
CA LYS A 144 11.53 -13.36 0.54
C LYS A 144 12.10 -12.83 1.86
N SER A 145 11.99 -11.52 2.08
CA SER A 145 12.58 -10.87 3.25
C SER A 145 11.83 -11.28 4.53
N PRO A 146 12.54 -11.70 5.59
CA PRO A 146 11.90 -12.07 6.84
C PRO A 146 11.39 -10.83 7.60
N PHE A 147 10.22 -10.94 8.23
CA PHE A 147 9.72 -9.91 9.14
C PHE A 147 10.53 -9.87 10.44
N LYS A 148 10.69 -8.68 11.02
CA LYS A 148 11.34 -8.54 12.33
C LYS A 148 10.41 -9.07 13.43
N ARG A 149 10.99 -9.73 14.45
CA ARG A 149 10.25 -10.39 15.53
C ARG A 149 9.31 -9.48 16.34
N TYR A 150 9.60 -8.19 16.40
CA TYR A 150 8.84 -7.21 17.19
C TYR A 150 7.75 -6.52 16.39
N TRP A 151 7.59 -6.87 15.11
CA TRP A 151 6.51 -6.39 14.27
C TRP A 151 5.24 -7.19 14.47
N ASN A 152 4.11 -6.62 14.05
CA ASN A 152 2.86 -7.36 13.89
C ASN A 152 2.93 -8.25 12.64
N VAL A 153 3.67 -9.37 12.76
CA VAL A 153 3.98 -10.28 11.65
C VAL A 153 2.73 -10.81 10.96
N ASP A 154 1.67 -11.11 11.70
CA ASP A 154 0.45 -11.68 11.13
C ASP A 154 -0.32 -10.65 10.30
N LEU A 155 -0.36 -9.39 10.75
CA LEU A 155 -0.96 -8.28 10.00
C LEU A 155 -0.25 -8.08 8.65
N TRP A 156 1.09 -8.07 8.65
CA TRP A 156 1.87 -7.92 7.43
C TRP A 156 1.76 -9.14 6.51
N LYS A 157 1.83 -10.36 7.05
CA LYS A 157 1.63 -11.58 6.27
C LYS A 157 0.27 -11.59 5.59
N ASN A 158 -0.79 -11.18 6.29
CA ASN A 158 -2.13 -11.07 5.72
C ASN A 158 -2.16 -10.09 4.54
N LEU A 159 -1.58 -8.89 4.69
CA LEU A 159 -1.48 -7.90 3.62
C LEU A 159 -0.80 -8.46 2.37
N PHE A 160 0.44 -8.97 2.51
CA PHE A 160 1.21 -9.46 1.37
C PHE A 160 0.60 -10.70 0.75
N SER A 161 0.13 -11.65 1.57
CA SER A 161 -0.49 -12.87 1.06
C SER A 161 -1.78 -12.57 0.32
N ALA A 162 -2.59 -11.62 0.79
CA ALA A 162 -3.84 -11.30 0.12
C ALA A 162 -3.60 -10.58 -1.20
N LEU A 163 -2.77 -9.52 -1.21
CA LEU A 163 -2.58 -8.66 -2.39
C LEU A 163 -1.71 -9.28 -3.49
N LEU A 164 -0.70 -10.10 -3.15
CA LEU A 164 0.15 -10.75 -4.15
C LEU A 164 -0.51 -11.96 -4.84
N ASN A 165 -1.71 -12.37 -4.39
CA ASN A 165 -2.38 -13.59 -4.85
C ASN A 165 -3.83 -13.32 -5.28
N VAL A 166 -4.17 -12.08 -5.63
CA VAL A 166 -5.51 -11.68 -6.09
C VAL A 166 -5.76 -12.17 -7.52
N GLN A 167 -6.96 -12.71 -7.79
CA GLN A 167 -7.39 -13.06 -9.13
C GLN A 167 -7.99 -11.86 -9.88
N SER A 168 -7.84 -11.80 -11.21
CA SER A 168 -8.20 -10.66 -12.07
C SER A 168 -9.70 -10.48 -12.34
N ASN A 169 -10.53 -11.44 -11.94
CA ASN A 169 -11.92 -11.54 -12.36
C ASN A 169 -12.94 -10.87 -11.40
N GLY A 170 -12.50 -10.02 -10.47
CA GLY A 170 -13.40 -9.41 -9.50
C GLY A 170 -12.93 -8.06 -8.97
N SER A 171 -13.86 -7.35 -8.33
CA SER A 171 -13.52 -6.13 -7.58
C SER A 171 -12.65 -6.50 -6.37
N ASP A 172 -11.51 -5.85 -6.26
CA ASP A 172 -10.62 -5.98 -5.10
C ASP A 172 -10.99 -5.03 -3.94
N VAL A 173 -11.99 -4.16 -4.15
CA VAL A 173 -12.45 -3.17 -3.18
C VAL A 173 -12.84 -3.79 -1.82
N PRO A 174 -13.60 -4.90 -1.74
CA PRO A 174 -13.89 -5.54 -0.44
C PRO A 174 -12.64 -6.02 0.29
N LEU A 175 -11.64 -6.49 -0.47
CA LEU A 175 -10.37 -6.93 0.07
C LEU A 175 -9.56 -5.74 0.61
N LEU A 176 -9.41 -4.69 -0.19
CA LEU A 176 -8.72 -3.45 0.20
C LEU A 176 -9.35 -2.84 1.46
N GLN A 177 -10.68 -2.80 1.52
CA GLN A 177 -11.42 -2.31 2.66
C GLN A 177 -11.19 -3.17 3.92
N SER A 178 -11.24 -4.50 3.79
CA SER A 178 -10.97 -5.43 4.90
C SER A 178 -9.55 -5.25 5.44
N LEU A 179 -8.57 -5.18 4.54
CA LEU A 179 -7.17 -4.93 4.90
C LEU A 179 -7.04 -3.58 5.61
N ARG A 180 -7.58 -2.49 5.05
CA ARG A 180 -7.52 -1.17 5.68
C ARG A 180 -8.08 -1.17 7.09
N ARG A 181 -9.26 -1.77 7.29
CA ARG A 181 -9.90 -1.88 8.62
C ARG A 181 -9.01 -2.63 9.60
N SER A 182 -8.36 -3.72 9.19
CA SER A 182 -7.45 -4.47 10.07
C SER A 182 -6.26 -3.63 10.57
N PHE A 183 -5.70 -2.76 9.72
CA PHE A 183 -4.63 -1.84 10.10
C PHE A 183 -5.15 -0.69 10.99
N GLU A 184 -6.30 -0.11 10.67
CA GLU A 184 -6.96 0.93 11.46
C GLU A 184 -7.33 0.44 12.85
N GLU A 185 -7.89 -0.77 12.96
CA GLU A 185 -8.21 -1.40 14.24
C GLU A 185 -6.95 -1.66 15.09
N TYR A 186 -5.86 -2.11 14.46
CA TYR A 186 -4.61 -2.37 15.17
C TYR A 186 -4.05 -1.09 15.82
N ILE A 187 -3.96 0.01 15.06
CA ILE A 187 -3.43 1.27 15.58
C ILE A 187 -4.44 1.96 16.50
N GLY A 188 -5.73 1.91 16.19
CA GLY A 188 -6.81 2.58 16.92
C GLY A 188 -7.10 1.97 18.30
N ARG A 189 -6.78 0.69 18.51
CA ARG A 189 -6.89 0.03 19.83
C ARG A 189 -5.78 0.41 20.81
N ASN A 190 -4.74 1.12 20.36
CA ASN A 190 -3.58 1.44 21.19
C ASN A 190 -3.20 2.92 21.11
N GLN A 191 -3.63 3.68 22.12
CA GLN A 191 -3.34 5.10 22.25
C GLN A 191 -1.83 5.42 22.24
N GLN A 192 -1.00 4.53 22.77
CA GLN A 192 0.45 4.73 22.77
C GLN A 192 1.03 4.68 21.36
N LEU A 193 0.45 3.89 20.45
CA LEU A 193 0.85 3.88 19.03
C LEU A 193 0.47 5.17 18.33
N ILE A 194 -0.71 5.73 18.62
CA ILE A 194 -1.13 7.03 18.08
C ILE A 194 -0.17 8.14 18.55
N ASN A 195 0.23 8.10 19.82
CA ASN A 195 1.15 9.09 20.39
C ASN A 195 2.55 8.95 19.81
N LYS A 196 3.03 7.72 19.65
CA LYS A 196 4.27 7.44 18.94
C LYS A 196 4.19 7.92 17.48
N LEU A 197 3.09 7.67 16.78
CA LEU A 197 2.87 8.11 15.40
C LEU A 197 2.98 9.63 15.28
N LYS A 198 2.28 10.39 16.13
CA LYS A 198 2.34 11.86 16.16
C LYS A 198 3.78 12.36 16.29
N HIS A 199 4.54 11.85 17.26
CA HIS A 199 5.94 12.22 17.43
C HIS A 199 6.80 11.89 16.20
N LEU A 200 6.57 10.73 15.58
CA LEU A 200 7.28 10.32 14.36
C LEU A 200 6.95 11.23 13.17
N LEU A 201 5.68 11.63 13.00
CA LEU A 201 5.26 12.55 11.94
C LEU A 201 5.88 13.93 12.10
N VAL A 202 5.93 14.47 13.33
CA VAL A 202 6.61 15.74 13.63
C VAL A 202 8.10 15.65 13.28
N LYS A 203 8.76 14.57 13.69
CA LYS A 203 10.18 14.35 13.39
C LYS A 203 10.43 14.22 11.89
N GLN A 204 9.54 13.52 11.17
CA GLN A 204 9.64 13.39 9.71
C GLN A 204 9.46 14.74 9.02
N LYS A 205 8.46 15.53 9.43
CA LYS A 205 8.23 16.90 8.93
C LYS A 205 9.48 17.76 9.11
N ALA A 206 10.05 17.77 10.32
CA ALA A 206 11.27 18.53 10.60
C ALA A 206 12.44 18.10 9.69
N SER A 207 12.63 16.80 9.49
CA SER A 207 13.71 16.26 8.64
C SER A 207 13.53 16.58 7.15
N LEU A 208 12.30 16.65 6.65
CA LEU A 208 12.02 16.94 5.23
C LEU A 208 12.03 18.45 4.95
N CYS A 209 11.67 19.29 5.90
CA CYS A 209 11.72 20.75 5.75
C CYS A 209 13.12 21.35 6.02
N SER A 210 14.02 20.59 6.65
CA SER A 210 15.41 20.99 6.88
C SER A 210 16.39 20.57 5.78
N ALA A 211 15.92 19.79 4.81
CA ALA A 211 16.69 19.28 3.67
C ALA A 211 16.48 20.19 2.44
#